data_AF-A0A5D2ZNC3-F1
#
_entry.id   AF-A0A5D2ZNC3-F1
#
_cell.length_a   1.000
_cell.length_b   1.000
_cell.length_c   1.000
_cell.angle_alpha   90.00
_cell.angle_beta   90.00
_cell.angle_gamma   90.00
#
_symmetry.space_group_name_H-M   'P 1'
#
loop_
_entity.id
_entity.type
_entity.pdbx_description
1 polymer ?
#
loop_
_entity_poly.entity_id
_entity_poly.type
_entity_poly.pdbx_seq_one_letter_code
_entity_poly.pdbx_strand_id
1 'polypeptide(L)'
;MVETGVPKALLSFIVNCFEEISNQGLAEALRVLVFIRIPLAEAKIFLQEYNDQIIKSLIWVLGCEFKPQVMVKSHAVLALKTMIQAASSGFLERLEPPFFEMITRVLKQTTTVSQQGMNAALHALLIACPWGRNRLMMVESGAVSALIELELGIPEKRTTELILGVLFHLCCCADGRAEFLSHKGSLAVVTSSLASTKHFTGYIN
;
A
#
# COMPACT_ATOMS: atom_id res chain seq x y z
N MET A 1 20.95 18.59 -18.21
CA MET A 1 20.43 18.36 -16.83
C MET A 1 19.01 18.92 -16.71
N VAL A 2 18.07 18.39 -17.52
CA VAL A 2 16.68 18.87 -17.61
C VAL A 2 15.75 17.67 -17.40
N GLU A 3 15.59 17.21 -16.17
CA GLU A 3 14.55 16.23 -15.81
C GLU A 3 13.60 16.73 -14.71
N THR A 4 13.80 17.96 -14.22
CA THR A 4 12.92 18.57 -13.23
C THR A 4 11.64 19.08 -13.91
N GLY A 5 10.61 18.24 -14.01
CA GLY A 5 9.29 18.67 -14.46
C GLY A 5 8.35 17.55 -14.88
N VAL A 6 8.87 16.45 -15.45
CA VAL A 6 8.02 15.37 -15.97
C VAL A 6 7.27 14.62 -14.85
N PRO A 7 7.92 14.17 -13.75
CA PRO A 7 7.18 13.54 -12.65
C PRO A 7 6.12 14.47 -12.06
N LYS A 8 6.46 15.74 -11.81
CA LYS A 8 5.52 16.75 -11.30
C LYS A 8 4.33 16.94 -12.24
N ALA A 9 4.56 17.08 -13.54
CA ALA A 9 3.49 17.25 -14.53
C ALA A 9 2.55 16.03 -14.57
N LEU A 10 3.09 14.81 -14.52
CA LEU A 10 2.29 13.58 -14.49
C LEU A 10 1.49 13.44 -13.18
N LEU A 11 2.09 13.79 -12.03
CA LEU A 11 1.39 13.80 -10.75
C LEU A 11 0.26 14.83 -10.73
N SER A 12 0.50 16.05 -11.21
CA SER A 12 -0.54 17.08 -11.36
C SER A 12 -1.64 16.63 -12.33
N PHE A 13 -1.28 15.97 -13.43
CA PHE A 13 -2.27 15.41 -14.37
C PHE A 13 -3.18 14.39 -13.68
N ILE A 14 -2.62 13.46 -12.88
CA ILE A 14 -3.40 12.48 -12.12
C ILE A 14 -4.34 13.17 -11.11
N VAL A 15 -3.87 14.24 -10.46
CA VAL A 15 -4.71 15.05 -9.56
C VAL A 15 -5.86 15.71 -10.31
N ASN A 16 -5.60 16.32 -11.46
CA ASN A 16 -6.64 16.93 -12.29
C ASN A 16 -7.67 15.89 -12.76
N CYS A 17 -7.23 14.70 -13.16
CA CYS A 17 -8.13 13.59 -13.51
C CYS A 17 -9.09 13.23 -12.36
N PHE A 18 -8.62 13.30 -11.12
CA PHE A 18 -9.46 13.05 -9.94
C PHE A 18 -10.49 14.17 -9.73
N GLU A 19 -10.09 15.42 -9.88
CA GLU A 19 -10.98 16.58 -9.74
C GLU A 19 -12.06 16.60 -10.83
N GLU A 20 -11.69 16.25 -12.07
CA GLU A 20 -12.60 16.18 -13.22
C GLU A 20 -13.35 14.85 -13.34
N ILE A 21 -13.05 13.86 -12.48
CA ILE A 21 -13.56 12.48 -12.53
C ILE A 21 -13.38 11.88 -13.94
N SER A 22 -12.22 12.15 -14.55
CA SER A 22 -11.86 11.71 -15.89
C SER A 22 -10.82 10.61 -15.85
N ASN A 23 -11.07 9.49 -16.53
CA ASN A 23 -10.12 8.38 -16.64
C ASN A 23 -9.29 8.42 -17.93
N GLN A 24 -9.48 9.42 -18.78
CA GLN A 24 -8.82 9.53 -20.07
C GLN A 24 -7.32 9.83 -19.88
N GLY A 25 -6.46 9.01 -20.48
CA GLY A 25 -5.01 9.16 -20.39
C GLY A 25 -4.38 8.70 -19.07
N LEU A 26 -5.18 8.38 -18.04
CA LEU A 26 -4.70 8.00 -16.71
C LEU A 26 -3.84 6.73 -16.73
N ALA A 27 -4.24 5.73 -17.52
CA ALA A 27 -3.48 4.50 -17.69
C ALA A 27 -2.06 4.76 -18.23
N GLU A 28 -1.95 5.67 -19.19
CA GLU A 28 -0.68 6.01 -19.83
C GLU A 28 0.18 6.89 -18.93
N ALA A 29 -0.43 7.88 -18.26
CA ALA A 29 0.24 8.72 -17.28
C ALA A 29 0.88 7.89 -16.15
N LEU A 30 0.13 6.94 -15.58
CA LEU A 30 0.63 6.03 -14.54
C LEU A 30 1.75 5.11 -15.04
N ARG A 31 1.60 4.60 -16.26
CA ARG A 31 2.63 3.76 -16.91
C ARG A 31 3.94 4.52 -17.07
N VAL A 32 3.88 5.75 -17.58
CA VAL A 32 5.05 6.62 -17.74
C VAL A 32 5.63 7.00 -16.38
N LEU A 33 4.80 7.37 -15.41
CA LEU A 33 5.22 7.77 -14.07
C LEU A 33 6.02 6.65 -13.36
N VAL A 34 5.54 5.40 -13.44
CA VAL A 34 6.26 4.26 -12.87
C VAL A 34 7.52 3.92 -13.67
N PHE A 35 7.48 4.08 -15.00
CA PHE A 35 8.63 3.85 -15.86
C PHE A 35 9.79 4.81 -15.56
N ILE A 36 9.51 6.11 -15.46
CA ILE A 36 10.55 7.12 -15.18
C ILE A 36 11.04 7.09 -13.74
N ARG A 37 10.24 6.52 -12.82
CA ARG A 37 10.49 6.42 -11.37
C ARG A 37 10.65 7.79 -10.72
N ILE A 38 9.68 8.16 -9.89
CA ILE A 38 9.73 9.42 -9.14
C ILE A 38 10.87 9.37 -8.11
N PRO A 39 11.87 10.28 -8.16
CA PRO A 39 12.84 10.40 -7.08
C PRO A 39 12.14 10.79 -5.77
N LEU A 40 12.52 10.17 -4.64
CA LEU A 40 11.88 10.45 -3.35
C LEU A 40 11.96 11.93 -2.95
N ALA A 41 13.03 12.62 -3.34
CA ALA A 41 13.17 14.06 -3.11
C ALA A 41 12.08 14.86 -3.86
N GLU A 42 11.80 14.51 -5.12
CA GLU A 42 10.74 15.15 -5.91
C GLU A 42 9.35 14.81 -5.39
N ALA A 43 9.10 13.54 -5.04
CA ALA A 43 7.84 13.11 -4.42
C ALA A 43 7.58 13.87 -3.11
N LYS A 44 8.62 14.09 -2.31
CA LYS A 44 8.53 14.86 -1.06
C LYS A 44 8.18 16.33 -1.31
N ILE A 45 8.83 16.97 -2.29
CA ILE A 45 8.51 18.35 -2.69
C ILE A 45 7.07 18.43 -3.16
N PHE A 46 6.62 17.48 -3.98
CA PHE A 46 5.24 17.45 -4.47
C PHE A 46 4.21 17.34 -3.32
N LEU A 47 4.46 16.48 -2.33
CA LEU A 47 3.60 16.36 -1.15
C LEU A 47 3.57 17.63 -0.30
N GLN A 48 4.65 18.40 -0.27
CA GLN A 48 4.68 19.68 0.44
C GLN A 48 3.86 20.77 -0.29
N GLU A 49 3.85 20.75 -1.61
CA GLU A 49 3.12 21.73 -2.44
C GLU A 49 1.62 21.40 -2.59
N TYR A 50 1.27 20.12 -2.75
CA TYR A 50 -0.09 19.67 -3.10
C TYR A 50 -0.73 18.81 -1.98
N ASN A 51 -0.13 18.77 -0.80
CA ASN A 51 -0.60 18.04 0.38
C ASN A 51 -0.95 16.56 0.07
N ASP A 52 -2.16 16.12 0.42
CA ASP A 52 -2.61 14.73 0.30
C ASP A 52 -3.45 14.46 -0.95
N GLN A 53 -3.59 15.45 -1.85
CA GLN A 53 -4.43 15.31 -3.05
C GLN A 53 -4.00 14.12 -3.90
N ILE A 54 -2.70 13.95 -4.13
CA ILE A 54 -2.19 12.82 -4.90
C ILE A 54 -2.48 11.46 -4.26
N ILE A 55 -2.48 11.37 -2.93
CA ILE A 55 -2.86 10.14 -2.22
C ILE A 55 -4.34 9.86 -2.49
N LYS A 56 -5.20 10.86 -2.33
CA LYS A 56 -6.64 10.78 -2.62
C LYS A 56 -6.90 10.36 -4.07
N SER A 57 -6.21 10.96 -5.03
CA SER A 57 -6.32 10.62 -6.46
C SER A 57 -5.91 9.18 -6.73
N LEU A 58 -4.78 8.72 -6.18
CA LEU A 58 -4.32 7.34 -6.36
C LEU A 58 -5.25 6.32 -5.70
N ILE A 59 -5.82 6.64 -4.53
CA ILE A 59 -6.87 5.83 -3.89
C ILE A 59 -8.13 5.78 -4.75
N TRP A 60 -8.55 6.90 -5.34
CA TRP A 60 -9.67 6.95 -6.29
C TRP A 60 -9.42 6.06 -7.51
N VAL A 61 -8.21 6.09 -8.09
CA VAL A 61 -7.84 5.18 -9.20
C VAL A 61 -8.07 3.71 -8.82
N LEU A 62 -7.72 3.30 -7.61
CA LEU A 62 -7.95 1.92 -7.17
C LEU A 62 -9.44 1.55 -7.06
N GLY A 63 -10.34 2.53 -6.98
CA GLY A 63 -11.79 2.39 -7.07
C GLY A 63 -12.37 2.39 -8.46
N CYS A 64 -11.66 2.89 -9.46
CA CYS A 64 -12.15 2.91 -10.83
C CYS A 64 -12.09 1.54 -11.50
N GLU A 65 -12.93 1.39 -12.53
CA GLU A 65 -12.88 0.28 -13.47
C GLU A 65 -12.07 0.69 -14.72
N PHE A 66 -11.12 -0.14 -15.13
CA PHE A 66 -10.27 0.09 -16.30
C PHE A 66 -10.19 -1.14 -17.17
N LYS A 67 -9.80 -0.93 -18.43
CA LYS A 67 -9.34 -1.99 -19.34
C LYS A 67 -7.98 -1.56 -19.93
N PRO A 68 -6.84 -2.21 -19.57
CA PRO A 68 -6.68 -3.35 -18.66
C PRO A 68 -6.58 -2.96 -17.17
N GLN A 69 -7.44 -3.54 -16.32
CA GLN A 69 -7.56 -3.22 -14.89
C GLN A 69 -6.29 -3.47 -14.07
N VAL A 70 -5.71 -4.68 -14.21
CA VAL A 70 -4.57 -5.13 -13.39
C VAL A 70 -3.38 -4.21 -13.55
N MET A 71 -3.07 -3.81 -14.79
CA MET A 71 -1.93 -2.93 -15.10
C MET A 71 -2.11 -1.56 -14.45
N VAL A 72 -3.26 -0.91 -14.65
CA VAL A 72 -3.51 0.44 -14.16
C VAL A 72 -3.49 0.48 -12.63
N LYS A 73 -4.19 -0.45 -11.98
CA LYS A 73 -4.21 -0.52 -10.51
C LYS A 73 -2.82 -0.84 -9.93
N SER A 74 -2.05 -1.73 -10.56
CA SER A 74 -0.68 -2.02 -10.11
C SER A 74 0.22 -0.79 -10.18
N HIS A 75 0.16 -0.02 -11.27
CA HIS A 75 0.93 1.23 -11.39
C HIS A 75 0.47 2.28 -10.38
N ALA A 76 -0.82 2.38 -10.10
CA ALA A 76 -1.35 3.26 -9.07
C ALA A 76 -0.83 2.90 -7.67
N VAL A 77 -0.83 1.61 -7.29
CA VAL A 77 -0.27 1.18 -6.00
C VAL A 77 1.24 1.44 -5.94
N LEU A 78 1.99 1.28 -7.04
CA LEU A 78 3.42 1.58 -7.08
C LEU A 78 3.72 3.07 -6.89
N ALA A 79 2.95 3.93 -7.54
CA ALA A 79 3.03 5.38 -7.32
C ALA A 79 2.65 5.73 -5.88
N LEU A 80 1.58 5.13 -5.35
CA LEU A 80 1.11 5.36 -3.98
C LEU A 80 2.18 4.98 -2.96
N LYS A 81 2.80 3.80 -3.09
CA LYS A 81 3.93 3.38 -2.26
C LYS A 81 5.04 4.43 -2.28
N THR A 82 5.40 4.95 -3.46
CA THR A 82 6.47 5.96 -3.61
C THR A 82 6.12 7.25 -2.87
N MET A 83 4.87 7.70 -2.95
CA MET A 83 4.40 8.88 -2.21
C MET A 83 4.41 8.64 -0.69
N ILE A 84 3.93 7.48 -0.23
CA ILE A 84 3.96 7.10 1.19
C ILE A 84 5.40 6.99 1.71
N GLN A 85 6.35 6.51 0.90
CA GLN A 85 7.78 6.47 1.25
C GLN A 85 8.40 7.86 1.38
N ALA A 86 7.96 8.83 0.58
CA ALA A 86 8.48 10.19 0.60
C ALA A 86 7.81 11.08 1.67
N ALA A 87 6.69 10.63 2.22
CA ALA A 87 5.90 11.39 3.18
C ALA A 87 6.64 11.61 4.52
N SER A 88 6.40 12.78 5.13
CA SER A 88 6.89 13.06 6.48
C SER A 88 6.13 12.28 7.55
N SER A 89 6.72 12.11 8.73
CA SER A 89 6.05 11.46 9.87
C SER A 89 4.71 12.12 10.21
N GLY A 90 4.66 13.46 10.23
CA GLY A 90 3.42 14.19 10.49
C GLY A 90 2.36 14.00 9.41
N PHE A 91 2.75 13.76 8.15
CA PHE A 91 1.81 13.39 7.09
C PHE A 91 1.27 11.97 7.32
N LEU A 92 2.14 11.02 7.62
CA LEU A 92 1.79 9.62 7.80
C LEU A 92 0.87 9.39 9.01
N GLU A 93 1.02 10.18 10.07
CA GLU A 93 0.13 10.14 11.25
C GLU A 93 -1.32 10.56 10.91
N ARG A 94 -1.49 11.37 9.86
CA ARG A 94 -2.78 11.93 9.42
C ARG A 94 -3.40 11.24 8.22
N LEU A 95 -2.89 10.07 7.81
CA LEU A 95 -3.52 9.28 6.74
C LEU A 95 -5.00 9.05 7.05
N GLU A 96 -5.85 9.22 6.05
CA GLU A 96 -7.30 9.15 6.22
C GLU A 96 -7.80 7.69 6.11
N PRO A 97 -8.92 7.32 6.77
CA PRO A 97 -9.49 5.97 6.69
C PRO A 97 -9.65 5.38 5.28
N PRO A 98 -10.07 6.15 4.23
CA PRO A 98 -10.21 5.62 2.88
C PRO A 98 -8.92 5.03 2.30
N PHE A 99 -7.75 5.51 2.75
CA PHE A 99 -6.47 4.91 2.36
C PHE A 99 -6.39 3.46 2.83
N PHE A 100 -6.69 3.18 4.09
CA PHE A 100 -6.61 1.84 4.67
C PHE A 100 -7.69 0.92 4.11
N GLU A 101 -8.93 1.40 4.01
CA GLU A 101 -10.06 0.64 3.44
C GLU A 101 -9.75 0.17 2.01
N MET A 102 -9.23 1.09 1.18
CA MET A 102 -8.90 0.79 -0.21
C MET A 102 -7.76 -0.22 -0.32
N ILE A 103 -6.69 -0.05 0.46
CA ILE A 103 -5.55 -0.96 0.40
C ILE A 103 -5.95 -2.34 0.93
N THR A 104 -6.75 -2.42 1.99
CA THR A 104 -7.32 -3.68 2.47
C THR A 104 -8.19 -4.34 1.41
N ARG A 105 -8.95 -3.57 0.61
CA ARG A 105 -9.68 -4.11 -0.54
C ARG A 105 -8.75 -4.69 -1.60
N VAL A 106 -7.62 -4.06 -1.88
CA VAL A 106 -6.58 -4.62 -2.78
C VAL A 106 -6.06 -5.95 -2.25
N LEU A 107 -5.80 -6.06 -0.94
CA LEU A 107 -5.35 -7.33 -0.32
C LEU A 107 -6.40 -8.43 -0.47
N LYS A 108 -7.69 -8.11 -0.27
CA LYS A 108 -8.81 -9.05 -0.42
C LYS A 108 -9.05 -9.49 -1.87
N GLN A 109 -8.70 -8.65 -2.84
CA GLN A 109 -8.96 -8.87 -4.27
C GLN A 109 -7.65 -9.09 -5.03
N THR A 110 -6.98 -10.21 -4.77
CA THR A 110 -5.62 -10.51 -5.27
C THR A 110 -5.47 -10.48 -6.80
N THR A 111 -6.55 -10.65 -7.55
CA THR A 111 -6.57 -10.60 -9.02
C THR A 111 -6.62 -9.18 -9.60
N THR A 112 -6.79 -8.15 -8.76
CA THR A 112 -6.94 -6.75 -9.22
C THR A 112 -5.61 -6.05 -9.44
N VAL A 113 -4.51 -6.61 -8.94
CA VAL A 113 -3.14 -6.08 -9.08
C VAL A 113 -2.16 -7.23 -9.39
N SER A 114 -1.01 -6.89 -9.93
CA SER A 114 0.10 -7.84 -10.11
C SER A 114 0.76 -8.16 -8.76
N GLN A 115 1.61 -9.19 -8.74
CA GLN A 115 2.42 -9.51 -7.55
C GLN A 115 3.27 -8.31 -7.08
N GLN A 116 3.81 -7.54 -8.01
CA GLN A 116 4.56 -6.33 -7.71
C GLN A 116 3.67 -5.26 -7.06
N GLY A 117 2.43 -5.12 -7.56
CA GLY A 117 1.41 -4.24 -6.97
C GLY A 117 1.04 -4.69 -5.55
N MET A 118 0.83 -5.99 -5.34
CA MET A 118 0.54 -6.56 -4.01
C MET A 118 1.67 -6.26 -3.01
N ASN A 119 2.92 -6.52 -3.39
CA ASN A 119 4.08 -6.19 -2.56
C ASN A 119 4.16 -4.68 -2.27
N ALA A 120 3.80 -3.83 -3.24
CA ALA A 120 3.79 -2.38 -3.04
C ALA A 120 2.71 -1.93 -2.05
N ALA A 121 1.52 -2.54 -2.08
CA ALA A 121 0.46 -2.31 -1.11
C ALA A 121 0.90 -2.70 0.31
N LEU A 122 1.47 -3.89 0.48
CA LEU A 122 1.99 -4.35 1.77
C LEU A 122 3.11 -3.45 2.30
N HIS A 123 4.02 -2.99 1.44
CA HIS A 123 5.04 -2.02 1.82
C HIS A 123 4.44 -0.68 2.28
N ALA A 124 3.39 -0.18 1.61
CA ALA A 124 2.72 1.05 2.01
C ALA A 124 2.07 0.92 3.39
N LEU A 125 1.44 -0.23 3.68
CA LEU A 125 0.94 -0.52 5.04
C LEU A 125 2.07 -0.58 6.06
N LEU A 126 3.16 -1.28 5.76
CA LEU A 126 4.30 -1.42 6.67
C LEU A 126 4.90 -0.06 7.04
N ILE A 127 5.00 0.85 6.07
CA ILE A 127 5.45 2.22 6.33
C ILE A 127 4.49 2.95 7.25
N ALA A 128 3.18 2.75 7.10
CA ALA A 128 2.13 3.40 7.90
C ALA A 128 1.89 2.75 9.29
N CYS A 129 2.41 1.55 9.56
CA CYS A 129 2.24 0.81 10.82
C CYS A 129 2.81 1.44 12.10
N PRO A 130 3.89 2.27 12.09
CA PRO A 130 4.46 2.82 13.32
C PRO A 130 3.47 3.65 14.15
N TRP A 131 2.46 4.26 13.53
CA TRP A 131 1.46 5.09 14.22
C TRP A 131 0.28 4.27 14.74
N GLY A 132 -0.03 4.42 16.04
CA GLY A 132 -1.12 3.68 16.71
C GLY A 132 -2.49 3.91 16.07
N ARG A 133 -2.78 5.16 15.69
CA ARG A 133 -4.01 5.53 14.95
C ARG A 133 -4.14 4.75 13.64
N ASN A 134 -3.06 4.64 12.87
CA ASN A 134 -3.08 3.90 11.61
C ASN A 134 -3.29 2.40 11.82
N ARG A 135 -2.68 1.81 12.85
CA ARG A 135 -2.94 0.40 13.20
C ARG A 135 -4.41 0.16 13.54
N LEU A 136 -5.02 1.05 14.31
CA LEU A 136 -6.45 0.97 14.61
C LEU A 136 -7.29 1.01 13.32
N MET A 137 -7.03 1.95 12.42
CA MET A 137 -7.73 2.04 11.14
C MET A 137 -7.53 0.82 10.24
N MET A 138 -6.33 0.23 10.23
CA MET A 138 -6.06 -1.01 9.51
C MET A 138 -6.90 -2.17 10.06
N VAL A 139 -6.94 -2.34 11.39
CA VAL A 139 -7.78 -3.34 12.08
C VAL A 139 -9.26 -3.11 11.76
N GLU A 140 -9.77 -1.89 11.91
CA GLU A 140 -11.16 -1.54 11.60
C GLU A 140 -11.55 -1.81 10.13
N SER A 141 -10.60 -1.67 9.19
CA SER A 141 -10.81 -2.01 7.78
C SER A 141 -10.83 -3.52 7.48
N GLY A 142 -10.50 -4.35 8.48
CA GLY A 142 -10.36 -5.80 8.37
C GLY A 142 -9.06 -6.24 7.70
N ALA A 143 -7.97 -5.49 7.92
CA ALA A 143 -6.66 -5.81 7.34
C ALA A 143 -6.08 -7.10 7.92
N VAL A 144 -6.32 -7.41 9.20
CA VAL A 144 -5.76 -8.61 9.84
C VAL A 144 -6.31 -9.87 9.16
N SER A 145 -7.64 -9.97 9.02
CA SER A 145 -8.26 -11.08 8.30
C SER A 145 -7.77 -11.18 6.85
N ALA A 146 -7.67 -10.05 6.13
CA ALA A 146 -7.19 -10.03 4.75
C ALA A 146 -5.75 -10.55 4.61
N LEU A 147 -4.88 -10.18 5.54
CA LEU A 147 -3.48 -10.62 5.57
C LEU A 147 -3.35 -12.12 5.89
N ILE A 148 -4.18 -12.64 6.80
CA ILE A 148 -4.20 -14.07 7.12
C ILE A 148 -4.63 -14.87 5.89
N GLU A 149 -5.73 -14.49 5.24
CA GLU A 149 -6.20 -15.17 4.02
C GLU A 149 -5.18 -15.08 2.88
N LEU A 150 -4.49 -13.95 2.74
CA LEU A 150 -3.42 -13.79 1.75
C LEU A 150 -2.25 -14.74 2.01
N GLU A 151 -1.83 -14.92 3.26
CA GLU A 151 -0.75 -15.84 3.62
C GLU A 151 -1.16 -17.32 3.45
N LEU A 152 -2.41 -17.66 3.74
CA LEU A 152 -2.95 -19.00 3.48
C LEU A 152 -2.98 -19.34 1.98
N GLY A 153 -2.96 -18.33 1.11
CA GLY A 153 -2.81 -18.46 -0.33
C GLY A 153 -1.41 -18.92 -0.80
N ILE A 154 -0.49 -19.20 0.13
CA ILE A 154 0.90 -19.64 -0.14
C ILE A 154 1.63 -18.67 -1.08
N PRO A 155 1.82 -17.40 -0.68
CA PRO A 155 2.46 -16.41 -1.52
C PRO A 155 3.97 -16.64 -1.63
N GLU A 156 4.65 -15.86 -2.48
CA GLU A 156 6.13 -15.91 -2.55
C GLU A 156 6.76 -15.46 -1.23
N LYS A 157 7.97 -15.96 -0.94
CA LYS A 157 8.70 -15.67 0.31
C LYS A 157 8.72 -14.19 0.70
N ARG A 158 8.99 -13.32 -0.28
CA ARG A 158 9.03 -11.86 -0.06
C ARG A 158 7.68 -11.32 0.43
N THR A 159 6.60 -11.80 -0.17
CA THR A 159 5.24 -11.38 0.18
C THR A 159 4.88 -11.89 1.58
N THR A 160 5.23 -13.14 1.91
CA THR A 160 5.11 -13.67 3.28
C THR A 160 5.83 -12.79 4.30
N GLU A 161 7.10 -12.41 4.03
CA GLU A 161 7.86 -11.53 4.94
C GLU A 161 7.14 -10.18 5.18
N LEU A 162 6.57 -9.60 4.13
CA LEU A 162 5.80 -8.35 4.24
C LEU A 162 4.48 -8.55 5.01
N ILE A 163 3.76 -9.63 4.75
CA ILE A 163 2.52 -9.96 5.45
C ILE A 163 2.78 -10.13 6.95
N LEU A 164 3.78 -10.95 7.30
CA LEU A 164 4.15 -11.19 8.69
C LEU A 164 4.65 -9.91 9.37
N GLY A 165 5.38 -9.05 8.66
CA GLY A 165 5.80 -7.74 9.17
C GLY A 165 4.61 -6.83 9.51
N VAL A 166 3.61 -6.74 8.63
CA VAL A 166 2.40 -5.96 8.90
C VAL A 166 1.60 -6.58 10.05
N LEU A 167 1.38 -7.90 10.05
CA LEU A 167 0.69 -8.61 11.13
C LEU A 167 1.37 -8.42 12.48
N PHE A 168 2.70 -8.47 12.54
CA PHE A 168 3.48 -8.18 13.75
C PHE A 168 3.13 -6.81 14.33
N HIS A 169 3.12 -5.77 13.49
CA HIS A 169 2.74 -4.44 13.93
C HIS A 169 1.28 -4.34 14.37
N LEU A 170 0.34 -4.95 13.64
CA LEU A 170 -1.08 -4.92 14.02
C LEU A 170 -1.32 -5.64 15.36
N CYS A 171 -0.60 -6.72 15.63
CA CYS A 171 -0.66 -7.43 16.92
C CYS A 171 -0.02 -6.67 18.09
N CYS A 172 0.60 -5.50 17.87
CA CYS A 172 1.08 -4.64 18.94
C CYS A 172 -0.07 -3.91 19.68
N CYS A 173 -1.28 -3.83 19.13
CA CYS A 173 -2.46 -3.32 19.85
C CYS A 173 -3.42 -4.45 20.26
N ALA A 174 -4.30 -4.17 21.23
CA ALA A 174 -5.26 -5.14 21.76
C ALA A 174 -6.28 -5.57 20.70
N ASP A 175 -6.81 -4.62 19.93
CA ASP A 175 -7.80 -4.89 18.87
C ASP A 175 -7.22 -5.77 17.77
N GLY A 176 -5.99 -5.51 17.34
CA GLY A 176 -5.31 -6.34 16.33
C GLY A 176 -5.07 -7.77 16.81
N ARG A 177 -4.72 -7.98 18.09
CA ARG A 177 -4.64 -9.33 18.68
C ARG A 177 -6.00 -10.01 18.75
N ALA A 178 -7.04 -9.28 19.14
CA ALA A 178 -8.39 -9.80 19.23
C ALA A 178 -8.89 -10.26 17.85
N GLU A 179 -8.71 -9.44 16.82
CA GLU A 179 -9.07 -9.79 15.44
C GLU A 179 -8.25 -10.99 14.96
N PHE A 180 -6.93 -11.00 15.18
CA PHE A 180 -6.06 -12.13 14.82
C PHE A 180 -6.54 -13.43 15.45
N LEU A 181 -6.80 -13.45 16.76
CA LEU A 181 -7.25 -14.66 17.46
C LEU A 181 -8.67 -15.11 17.06
N SER A 182 -9.51 -14.18 16.59
CA SER A 182 -10.87 -14.51 16.12
C SER A 182 -10.87 -15.27 14.79
N HIS A 183 -9.79 -15.17 14.01
CA HIS A 183 -9.70 -15.74 12.69
C HIS A 183 -9.20 -17.19 12.70
N LYS A 184 -9.95 -18.11 12.09
CA LYS A 184 -9.66 -19.56 12.12
C LYS A 184 -8.31 -19.93 11.49
N GLY A 185 -7.84 -19.13 10.54
CA GLY A 185 -6.58 -19.31 9.84
C GLY A 185 -5.32 -18.94 10.62
N SER A 186 -5.44 -18.24 11.75
CA SER A 186 -4.31 -17.60 12.42
C SER A 186 -3.28 -18.60 12.96
N LEU A 187 -3.73 -19.75 13.46
CA LEU A 187 -2.84 -20.80 13.95
C LEU A 187 -1.98 -21.38 12.81
N ALA A 188 -2.57 -21.55 11.61
CA ALA A 188 -1.86 -22.05 10.45
C ALA A 188 -0.75 -21.05 10.01
N VAL A 189 -1.06 -19.75 10.00
CA VAL A 189 -0.07 -18.69 9.68
C VAL A 189 1.10 -18.66 10.67
N VAL A 190 0.83 -18.80 11.97
CA VAL A 190 1.91 -18.83 12.97
C VAL A 190 2.76 -20.10 12.82
N THR A 191 2.12 -21.26 12.67
CA THR A 191 2.84 -22.54 12.56
C THR A 191 3.67 -22.65 11.29
N SER A 192 3.19 -22.13 10.15
CA SER A 192 3.95 -22.07 8.90
C SER A 192 5.18 -21.17 9.04
N SER A 193 5.01 -19.97 9.63
CA SER A 193 6.13 -19.06 9.85
C SER A 193 7.22 -19.67 10.73
N LEU A 194 6.83 -20.36 11.82
CA LEU A 194 7.76 -21.05 12.72
C LEU A 194 8.52 -22.16 11.99
N ALA A 195 7.84 -22.96 11.17
CA ALA A 195 8.49 -24.00 10.36
C ALA A 195 9.52 -23.41 9.36
N SER A 196 9.26 -22.22 8.83
CA SER A 196 10.16 -21.51 7.92
C SER A 196 11.30 -20.76 8.63
N THR A 197 11.19 -20.47 9.93
CA THR A 197 12.13 -19.62 10.72
C THR A 197 13.41 -20.28 11.22
N LYS A 198 13.87 -21.42 10.68
CA LYS A 198 15.25 -21.92 10.93
C LYS A 198 16.37 -20.93 10.51
N HIS A 199 16.04 -19.73 10.02
CA HIS A 199 16.98 -18.68 9.60
C HIS A 199 16.66 -17.24 10.11
N PHE A 200 15.76 -17.05 11.09
CA PHE A 200 15.26 -15.72 11.49
C PHE A 200 16.03 -15.02 12.65
N THR A 201 17.33 -15.23 12.78
CA THR A 201 18.19 -14.57 13.81
C THR A 201 18.88 -13.28 13.31
N GLY A 202 18.22 -12.47 12.47
CA GLY A 202 18.89 -11.37 11.75
C GLY A 202 18.38 -9.93 11.95
N TYR A 203 17.25 -9.68 12.60
CA TYR A 203 16.64 -8.34 12.57
C TYR A 203 16.08 -7.87 13.94
N ILE A 204 16.90 -7.98 14.97
CA ILE A 204 16.75 -7.17 16.18
C ILE A 204 18.10 -6.48 16.41
N ASN A 205 18.27 -5.32 15.78
CA ASN A 205 19.13 -4.20 16.17
C ASN A 205 18.86 -3.02 15.24
#